data_AF-A0A4Q4T4Q2-F1
#
_entry.id   AF-A0A4Q4T4Q2-F1
#
_cell.length_a   1.000
_cell.length_b   1.000
_cell.length_c   1.000
_cell.angle_alpha   90.00
_cell.angle_beta   90.00
_cell.angle_gamma   90.00
#
_symmetry.space_group_name_H-M   'P 1'
#
loop_
_entity.id
_entity.type
_entity.pdbx_description
1 polymer ?
#
loop_
_entity_poly.entity_id
_entity_poly.type
_entity_poly.pdbx_seq_one_letter_code
_entity_poly.pdbx_strand_id
1 'polypeptide(L)'
;MKRIERLSSQLLTSTPCRPATRRIPRAAQNCCRSTTRTPSLYSPTQNQSQIRCQSAAAAAEVVHEDAAPPNIPDIRNLPLPSPHPDRALRSAKLAALHARLSLSSKIPLQTLARTLVDPSADAHPRFNNANLAYVGSALLQYHTSEFLVARYPRLPMTINFAAMKGYAGVPALHQVARAWGVEAAAAPGEEVDPGLLQYATDRPTVMMNKWGYVRAESKELVKYKWRRGMSSRILYDDPFGEMLSKEAAAAAAAKAQAPEVSAERNTKEVMEEVETTAHANFVRAVIGAIYLYCDREAAKAFIKSHVLSRRLDLARLFEFKLPTRELVRLCARENFEPPVARLLSETGRMSRTPVFVVGIYSGRDKLGEGIGPSLDAARIAAASNCLKAWYLYSPGEDVGLPSDTFAEDAAPWTPLYVDIGEVIS
;
A
#
# COMPACT_ATOMS: atom_id res chain seq x y z
N MET A 1 25.99 15.54 40.00
CA MET A 1 25.35 14.97 41.20
C MET A 1 24.16 15.82 41.62
N LYS A 2 22.95 15.50 41.15
CA LYS A 2 21.67 15.87 41.79
C LYS A 2 20.72 14.67 41.64
N ARG A 3 20.03 14.38 42.72
CA ARG A 3 19.52 13.07 43.16
C ARG A 3 18.11 12.83 42.60
N ILE A 4 17.90 11.63 42.06
CA ILE A 4 16.59 11.01 41.81
C ILE A 4 16.02 10.58 43.16
N GLU A 5 14.76 10.89 43.44
CA GLU A 5 13.87 10.06 44.28
C GLU A 5 12.44 10.63 44.26
N ARG A 6 11.45 9.73 44.40
CA ARG A 6 10.00 9.94 44.66
C ARG A 6 9.07 9.97 43.44
N LEU A 7 8.57 8.79 43.03
CA LEU A 7 7.28 8.23 43.49
C LEU A 7 6.82 7.10 42.56
N SER A 8 7.14 5.87 42.97
CA SER A 8 6.39 4.66 42.64
C SER A 8 5.43 4.37 43.79
N SER A 9 4.12 4.36 43.55
CA SER A 9 3.11 3.51 44.22
C SER A 9 1.69 4.04 43.97
N GLN A 10 0.94 3.27 43.17
CA GLN A 10 -0.53 3.08 43.20
C GLN A 10 -0.80 2.07 42.06
N LEU A 11 -0.56 0.77 42.25
CA LEU A 11 -1.54 -0.24 42.68
C LEU A 11 -2.92 0.01 42.04
N LEU A 12 -3.23 -0.58 40.89
CA LEU A 12 -3.82 -1.92 40.72
C LEU A 12 -5.13 -2.11 41.52
N THR A 13 -6.26 -1.95 40.83
CA THR A 13 -7.60 -2.58 40.95
C THR A 13 -8.48 -1.77 39.96
N SER A 14 -9.31 -2.29 39.05
CA SER A 14 -10.24 -3.41 39.08
C SER A 14 -10.66 -3.84 37.67
N THR A 15 -10.76 -5.17 37.50
CA THR A 15 -11.54 -6.03 36.58
C THR A 15 -12.29 -5.52 35.32
N PRO A 16 -12.30 -6.33 34.22
CA PRO A 16 -13.01 -6.02 32.98
C PRO A 16 -14.52 -6.37 33.04
N CYS A 17 -15.32 -5.51 32.42
CA CYS A 17 -16.76 -5.71 32.23
C CYS A 17 -17.02 -6.81 31.17
N ARG A 18 -17.84 -7.81 31.53
CA ARG A 18 -18.23 -8.95 30.69
C ARG A 18 -19.45 -8.56 29.82
N PRO A 19 -19.55 -9.00 28.55
CA PRO A 19 -20.66 -8.61 27.68
C PRO A 19 -21.96 -9.32 28.08
N ALA A 20 -23.05 -8.54 28.15
CA ALA A 20 -24.40 -9.05 28.35
C ALA A 20 -24.89 -9.76 27.08
N THR A 21 -25.19 -11.04 27.21
CA THR A 21 -25.82 -11.88 26.19
C THR A 21 -27.31 -11.56 26.12
N ARG A 22 -27.76 -10.87 25.07
CA ARG A 22 -29.19 -10.71 24.78
C ARG A 22 -29.66 -11.84 23.87
N ARG A 23 -30.40 -12.78 24.46
CA ARG A 23 -31.12 -13.87 23.77
C ARG A 23 -32.18 -13.27 22.83
N ILE A 24 -32.15 -13.67 21.56
CA ILE A 24 -33.22 -13.47 20.58
C ILE A 24 -34.06 -14.75 20.58
N PRO A 25 -35.40 -14.69 20.71
CA PRO A 25 -36.23 -15.89 20.60
C PRO A 25 -36.41 -16.29 19.13
N ARG A 26 -36.18 -17.58 18.85
CA ARG A 26 -36.61 -18.26 17.63
C ARG A 26 -38.13 -18.38 17.63
N ALA A 27 -38.80 -17.91 16.59
CA ALA A 27 -40.15 -18.32 16.23
C ALA A 27 -40.08 -19.17 14.95
N ALA A 28 -40.71 -20.33 15.00
CA ALA A 28 -40.80 -21.29 13.91
C ALA A 28 -41.99 -20.96 12.99
N GLN A 29 -41.77 -21.19 11.69
CA GLN A 29 -42.67 -21.76 10.67
C GLN A 29 -44.17 -21.38 10.70
N ASN A 30 -44.64 -20.82 9.58
CA ASN A 30 -45.61 -21.55 8.76
C ASN A 30 -45.71 -21.04 7.32
N CYS A 31 -45.97 -22.02 6.46
CA CYS A 31 -46.06 -21.98 5.01
C CYS A 31 -47.35 -21.32 4.52
N CYS A 32 -47.27 -20.48 3.48
CA CYS A 32 -48.39 -20.20 2.58
C CYS A 32 -47.86 -20.07 1.14
N ARG A 33 -48.17 -21.05 0.30
CA ARG A 33 -48.05 -20.97 -1.16
C ARG A 33 -49.09 -19.97 -1.70
N SER A 34 -48.68 -19.11 -2.62
CA SER A 34 -49.62 -18.56 -3.61
C SER A 34 -48.91 -18.41 -4.95
N THR A 35 -49.40 -19.20 -5.89
CA THR A 35 -49.01 -19.33 -7.28
C THR A 35 -49.52 -18.13 -8.08
N THR A 36 -48.66 -17.41 -8.78
CA THR A 36 -49.07 -16.54 -9.89
C THR A 36 -48.15 -16.76 -11.09
N ARG A 37 -48.70 -17.50 -12.06
CA ARG A 37 -48.27 -17.59 -13.46
C ARG A 37 -48.47 -16.23 -14.12
N THR A 38 -47.50 -15.77 -14.92
CA THR A 38 -47.74 -15.20 -16.26
C THR A 38 -46.41 -15.12 -17.05
N PRO A 39 -46.48 -15.15 -18.39
CA PRO A 39 -45.49 -15.87 -19.20
C PRO A 39 -44.43 -14.98 -19.86
N SER A 40 -43.28 -15.61 -20.10
CA SER A 40 -42.17 -15.17 -20.93
C SER A 40 -42.55 -15.19 -22.42
N LEU A 41 -42.51 -14.04 -23.07
CA LEU A 41 -42.47 -13.92 -24.53
C LEU A 41 -41.01 -13.82 -24.97
N TYR A 42 -40.45 -14.96 -25.39
CA TYR A 42 -39.24 -15.00 -26.19
C TYR A 42 -39.63 -15.66 -27.52
N SER A 43 -39.60 -14.88 -28.59
CA SER A 43 -39.70 -15.37 -29.97
C SER A 43 -38.29 -15.67 -30.50
N PRO A 44 -38.00 -16.89 -30.96
CA PRO A 44 -36.95 -17.13 -31.91
C PRO A 44 -37.59 -17.43 -33.28
N THR A 45 -37.45 -16.51 -34.23
CA THR A 45 -37.74 -16.80 -35.64
C THR A 45 -36.59 -17.63 -36.21
N GLN A 46 -36.70 -18.95 -36.11
CA GLN A 46 -35.94 -19.89 -36.94
C GLN A 46 -36.73 -20.16 -38.22
N ASN A 47 -36.30 -19.58 -39.34
CA ASN A 47 -36.76 -20.01 -40.66
C ASN A 47 -36.10 -21.35 -41.00
N GLN A 48 -36.85 -22.44 -40.86
CA GLN A 48 -36.57 -23.71 -41.52
C GLN A 48 -37.16 -23.67 -42.92
N SER A 49 -36.32 -23.58 -43.95
CA SER A 49 -36.72 -23.90 -45.32
C SER A 49 -36.47 -25.39 -45.58
N GLN A 50 -37.56 -26.15 -45.67
CA GLN A 50 -37.57 -27.51 -46.20
C GLN A 50 -37.18 -27.47 -47.68
N ILE A 51 -36.14 -28.19 -48.08
CA ILE A 51 -35.80 -28.39 -49.49
C ILE A 51 -36.33 -29.75 -49.92
N ARG A 52 -37.34 -29.67 -50.80
CA ARG A 52 -37.94 -30.76 -51.56
C ARG A 52 -36.99 -31.13 -52.70
N CYS A 53 -36.60 -32.41 -52.80
CA CYS A 53 -35.83 -32.91 -53.92
C CYS A 53 -36.72 -32.98 -55.17
N GLN A 54 -36.46 -32.12 -56.15
CA GLN A 54 -36.88 -32.35 -57.54
C GLN A 54 -35.72 -32.00 -58.48
N SER A 55 -35.32 -32.99 -59.27
CA SER A 55 -34.29 -32.95 -60.28
C SER A 55 -34.83 -32.35 -61.58
N ALA A 56 -34.27 -31.22 -62.01
CA ALA A 56 -34.32 -30.78 -63.40
C ALA A 56 -33.09 -29.90 -63.69
N ALA A 57 -32.30 -30.30 -64.68
CA ALA A 57 -31.12 -29.59 -65.14
C ALA A 57 -31.53 -28.38 -66.00
N ALA A 58 -31.04 -27.19 -65.66
CA ALA A 58 -31.03 -26.03 -66.55
C ALA A 58 -29.90 -25.06 -66.17
N ALA A 59 -29.25 -24.55 -67.21
CA ALA A 59 -28.08 -23.66 -67.32
C ALA A 59 -27.77 -22.72 -66.14
N ALA A 60 -26.48 -22.62 -65.82
CA ALA A 60 -25.92 -21.63 -64.90
C ALA A 60 -25.92 -20.23 -65.53
N GLU A 61 -26.79 -19.35 -65.02
CA GLU A 61 -26.60 -17.90 -65.13
C GLU A 61 -25.89 -17.41 -63.88
N VAL A 62 -24.70 -16.82 -64.07
CA VAL A 62 -23.93 -16.18 -63.00
C VAL A 62 -24.58 -14.85 -62.68
N VAL A 63 -25.39 -14.82 -61.62
CA VAL A 63 -25.81 -13.58 -60.98
C VAL A 63 -24.59 -13.03 -60.23
N HIS A 64 -24.04 -11.90 -60.69
CA HIS A 64 -23.14 -11.11 -59.85
C HIS A 64 -23.98 -10.51 -58.71
N GLU A 65 -23.90 -11.10 -57.52
CA GLU A 65 -24.22 -10.38 -56.30
C GLU A 65 -23.15 -9.29 -56.13
N ASP A 66 -23.54 -8.04 -56.38
CA ASP A 66 -22.74 -6.88 -55.99
C ASP A 66 -22.48 -6.98 -54.48
N ALA A 67 -21.25 -7.33 -54.12
CA ALA A 67 -20.79 -7.37 -52.74
C ALA A 67 -20.99 -5.97 -52.13
N ALA A 68 -21.88 -5.87 -51.15
CA ALA A 68 -22.03 -4.66 -50.36
C ALA A 68 -20.65 -4.22 -49.84
N PRO A 69 -20.30 -2.92 -49.91
CA PRO A 69 -19.01 -2.45 -49.45
C PRO A 69 -18.80 -2.86 -47.99
N PRO A 70 -17.57 -3.20 -47.56
CA PRO A 70 -17.31 -3.56 -46.19
C PRO A 70 -17.80 -2.43 -45.29
N ASN A 71 -18.64 -2.78 -44.31
CA ASN A 71 -19.20 -1.86 -43.34
C ASN A 71 -18.06 -1.31 -42.47
N ILE A 72 -17.42 -0.22 -42.90
CA ILE A 72 -16.41 0.48 -42.11
C ILE A 72 -17.17 1.05 -40.91
N PRO A 73 -16.89 0.62 -39.66
CA PRO A 73 -17.58 1.19 -38.51
C PRO A 73 -17.28 2.69 -38.49
N ASP A 74 -18.33 3.51 -38.48
CA ASP A 74 -18.21 4.95 -38.30
C ASP A 74 -17.36 5.20 -37.05
N ILE A 75 -16.17 5.79 -37.23
CA ILE A 75 -15.21 6.09 -36.14
C ILE A 75 -15.87 6.91 -35.01
N ARG A 76 -16.98 7.58 -35.32
CA ARG A 76 -17.80 8.39 -34.40
C ARG A 76 -18.58 7.58 -33.36
N ASN A 77 -18.73 6.26 -33.54
CA ASN A 77 -19.55 5.41 -32.68
C ASN A 77 -18.74 4.45 -31.79
N LEU A 78 -17.42 4.63 -31.69
CA LEU A 78 -16.61 3.88 -30.74
C LEU A 78 -16.84 4.42 -29.32
N PRO A 79 -17.17 3.56 -28.33
CA PRO A 79 -17.34 4.00 -26.96
C PRO A 79 -16.04 4.56 -26.40
N LEU A 80 -16.12 5.68 -25.67
CA LEU A 80 -14.94 6.26 -25.03
C LEU A 80 -14.41 5.32 -23.92
N PRO A 81 -13.07 5.25 -23.71
CA PRO A 81 -12.48 4.41 -22.66
C PRO A 81 -12.82 4.90 -21.25
N SER A 82 -13.05 6.21 -21.10
CA SER A 82 -13.36 6.89 -19.85
C SER A 82 -14.42 7.97 -20.09
N PRO A 83 -15.19 8.38 -19.06
CA PRO A 83 -16.27 9.35 -19.22
C PRO A 83 -15.73 10.74 -19.59
N HIS A 84 -16.50 11.48 -20.40
CA HIS A 84 -16.14 12.86 -20.78
C HIS A 84 -16.00 13.78 -19.54
N PRO A 85 -15.01 14.70 -19.49
CA PRO A 85 -14.77 15.57 -18.33
C PRO A 85 -15.99 16.37 -17.85
N ASP A 86 -16.86 16.80 -18.75
CA ASP A 86 -18.08 17.55 -18.39
C ASP A 86 -19.05 16.75 -17.52
N ARG A 87 -19.02 15.41 -17.63
CA ARG A 87 -19.85 14.51 -16.82
C ARG A 87 -19.47 14.58 -15.34
N ALA A 88 -18.23 14.94 -15.02
CA ALA A 88 -17.75 15.10 -13.65
C ALA A 88 -18.56 16.13 -12.85
N LEU A 89 -19.05 17.19 -13.51
CA LEU A 89 -19.85 18.24 -12.87
C LEU A 89 -21.24 17.76 -12.41
N ARG A 90 -21.74 16.66 -13.00
CA ARG A 90 -23.07 16.09 -12.69
C ARG A 90 -23.00 14.93 -11.70
N SER A 91 -21.80 14.51 -11.30
CA SER A 91 -21.60 13.36 -10.42
C SER A 91 -21.79 13.73 -8.95
N ALA A 92 -22.77 13.12 -8.29
CA ALA A 92 -22.97 13.25 -6.86
C ALA A 92 -21.85 12.56 -6.06
N LYS A 93 -21.29 11.45 -6.58
CA LYS A 93 -20.20 10.71 -5.92
C LYS A 93 -18.93 11.54 -5.83
N LEU A 94 -18.58 12.27 -6.90
CA LEU A 94 -17.43 13.18 -6.90
C LEU A 94 -17.60 14.35 -5.95
N ALA A 95 -18.77 15.00 -5.96
CA ALA A 95 -19.06 16.10 -5.05
C ALA A 95 -18.98 15.64 -3.58
N ALA A 96 -19.51 14.46 -3.27
CA ALA A 96 -19.40 13.87 -1.94
C ALA A 96 -17.95 13.54 -1.55
N LEU A 97 -17.15 13.00 -2.46
CA LEU A 97 -15.74 12.68 -2.21
C LEU A 97 -14.91 13.96 -1.98
N HIS A 98 -15.12 14.99 -2.81
CA HIS A 98 -14.46 16.30 -2.68
C HIS A 98 -14.72 16.92 -1.29
N ALA A 99 -15.99 16.94 -0.86
CA ALA A 99 -16.38 17.45 0.46
C ALA A 99 -15.84 16.58 1.61
N ARG A 100 -15.88 15.24 1.48
CA ARG A 100 -15.40 14.31 2.51
C ARG A 100 -13.91 14.47 2.80
N LEU A 101 -13.11 14.69 1.76
CA LEU A 101 -11.67 14.94 1.87
C LEU A 101 -11.34 16.38 2.26
N SER A 102 -12.35 17.24 2.42
CA SER A 102 -12.19 18.67 2.70
C SER A 102 -11.23 19.36 1.71
N LEU A 103 -11.34 19.00 0.42
CA LEU A 103 -10.50 19.58 -0.61
C LEU A 103 -10.84 21.05 -0.83
N SER A 104 -9.83 21.84 -1.19
CA SER A 104 -10.02 23.24 -1.54
C SER A 104 -10.92 23.39 -2.76
N SER A 105 -11.69 24.48 -2.80
CA SER A 105 -12.49 24.87 -3.97
C SER A 105 -11.64 25.20 -5.20
N LYS A 106 -10.33 25.42 -5.03
CA LYS A 106 -9.36 25.58 -6.13
C LYS A 106 -9.26 24.33 -7.01
N ILE A 107 -9.54 23.15 -6.47
CA ILE A 107 -9.45 21.88 -7.21
C ILE A 107 -10.79 21.62 -7.91
N PRO A 108 -10.83 21.64 -9.25
CA PRO A 108 -12.07 21.41 -9.98
C PRO A 108 -12.45 19.92 -9.98
N LEU A 109 -13.75 19.63 -10.03
CA LEU A 109 -14.28 18.25 -10.04
C LEU A 109 -13.75 17.42 -11.22
N GLN A 110 -13.45 18.06 -12.35
CA GLN A 110 -12.86 17.41 -13.53
C GLN A 110 -11.46 16.87 -13.25
N THR A 111 -10.65 17.58 -12.45
CA THR A 111 -9.32 17.08 -12.04
C THR A 111 -9.50 15.90 -11.08
N LEU A 112 -10.44 15.99 -10.14
CA LEU A 112 -10.74 14.90 -9.24
C LEU A 112 -11.20 13.65 -9.99
N ALA A 113 -12.08 13.80 -11.00
CA ALA A 113 -12.48 12.71 -11.89
C ALA A 113 -11.28 12.08 -12.60
N ARG A 114 -10.35 12.89 -13.11
CA ARG A 114 -9.10 12.41 -13.73
C ARG A 114 -8.27 11.54 -12.78
N THR A 115 -8.26 11.83 -11.47
CA THR A 115 -7.50 10.99 -10.51
C THR A 115 -8.03 9.56 -10.41
N LEU A 116 -9.31 9.33 -10.74
CA LEU A 116 -9.99 8.04 -10.67
C LEU A 116 -9.86 7.21 -11.96
N VAL A 117 -9.25 7.75 -13.01
CA VAL A 117 -9.02 7.04 -14.27
C VAL A 117 -7.60 6.48 -14.28
N ASP A 118 -7.47 5.16 -14.11
CA ASP A 118 -6.17 4.47 -14.15
C ASP A 118 -5.65 4.33 -15.59
N PRO A 119 -4.32 4.24 -15.81
CA PRO A 119 -3.74 4.10 -17.16
C PRO A 119 -4.11 2.78 -17.84
N SER A 120 -4.53 1.78 -17.08
CA SER A 120 -5.09 0.52 -17.60
C SER A 120 -6.46 0.73 -18.28
N ALA A 121 -7.27 1.66 -17.77
CA ALA A 121 -8.58 2.02 -18.34
C ALA A 121 -8.42 2.95 -19.55
N ASP A 122 -7.61 4.00 -19.41
CA ASP A 122 -7.35 4.96 -20.49
C ASP A 122 -5.85 5.08 -20.79
N ALA A 123 -5.46 4.68 -22.00
CA ALA A 123 -4.07 4.74 -22.45
C ALA A 123 -3.60 6.19 -22.68
N HIS A 124 -4.50 7.15 -22.87
CA HIS A 124 -4.14 8.50 -23.24
C HIS A 124 -3.59 9.30 -22.03
N PRO A 125 -2.35 9.83 -22.07
CA PRO A 125 -1.69 10.47 -20.92
C PRO A 125 -2.39 11.71 -20.35
N ARG A 126 -3.27 12.35 -21.14
CA ARG A 126 -4.02 13.54 -20.71
C ARG A 126 -5.25 13.20 -19.86
N PHE A 127 -5.82 12.01 -20.01
CA PHE A 127 -7.08 11.64 -19.36
C PHE A 127 -6.88 10.65 -18.21
N ASN A 128 -5.71 9.99 -18.13
CA ASN A 128 -5.37 9.14 -17.01
C ASN A 128 -4.66 9.87 -15.85
N ASN A 129 -4.55 9.17 -14.74
CA ASN A 129 -3.95 9.63 -13.49
C ASN A 129 -2.43 9.39 -13.39
N ALA A 130 -1.77 8.80 -14.40
CA ALA A 130 -0.38 8.33 -14.31
C ALA A 130 0.60 9.43 -13.88
N ASN A 131 0.51 10.60 -14.53
CA ASN A 131 1.37 11.75 -14.27
C ASN A 131 1.11 12.38 -12.91
N LEU A 132 -0.15 12.43 -12.49
CA LEU A 132 -0.54 12.94 -11.17
C LEU A 132 -0.03 12.00 -10.07
N ALA A 133 -0.16 10.69 -10.28
CA ALA A 133 0.32 9.68 -9.37
C ALA A 133 1.85 9.73 -9.23
N TYR A 134 2.59 9.99 -10.32
CA TYR A 134 4.04 10.17 -10.27
C TYR A 134 4.44 11.33 -9.35
N VAL A 135 3.90 12.53 -9.58
CA VAL A 135 4.19 13.72 -8.75
C VAL A 135 3.82 13.47 -7.28
N GLY A 136 2.62 12.94 -7.03
CA GLY A 136 2.17 12.67 -5.67
C GLY A 136 2.98 11.58 -4.97
N SER A 137 3.47 10.57 -5.71
CA SER A 137 4.36 9.55 -5.16
C SER A 137 5.70 10.13 -4.72
N ALA A 138 6.26 11.07 -5.49
CA ALA A 138 7.49 11.79 -5.14
C ALA A 138 7.34 12.51 -3.80
N LEU A 139 6.27 13.30 -3.68
CA LEU A 139 5.97 14.09 -2.48
C LEU A 139 5.72 13.19 -1.28
N LEU A 140 4.93 12.12 -1.47
CA LEU A 140 4.61 11.18 -0.42
C LEU A 140 5.87 10.47 0.10
N GLN A 141 6.73 10.00 -0.80
CA GLN A 141 7.98 9.32 -0.43
C GLN A 141 8.95 10.26 0.28
N TYR A 142 9.09 11.50 -0.21
CA TYR A 142 9.92 12.54 0.40
C TYR A 142 9.44 12.91 1.81
N HIS A 143 8.17 13.23 1.99
CA HIS A 143 7.62 13.61 3.29
C HIS A 143 7.57 12.44 4.29
N THR A 144 7.44 11.21 3.80
CA THR A 144 7.51 10.03 4.67
C THR A 144 8.94 9.74 5.12
N SER A 145 9.92 9.85 4.22
CA SER A 145 11.33 9.58 4.56
C SER A 145 11.92 10.65 5.48
N GLU A 146 11.63 11.93 5.24
CA GLU A 146 12.07 13.01 6.15
C GLU A 146 11.50 12.82 7.56
N PHE A 147 10.22 12.42 7.66
CA PHE A 147 9.56 12.20 8.94
C PHE A 147 10.19 11.04 9.70
N LEU A 148 10.46 9.92 9.02
CA LEU A 148 11.08 8.75 9.65
C LEU A 148 12.52 9.04 10.10
N VAL A 149 13.32 9.70 9.27
CA VAL A 149 14.72 10.02 9.59
C VAL A 149 14.81 11.06 10.71
N ALA A 150 13.98 12.10 10.70
CA ALA A 150 13.97 13.11 11.75
C ALA A 150 13.50 12.54 13.09
N ARG A 151 12.45 11.69 13.08
CA ARG A 151 11.86 11.12 14.29
C ARG A 151 12.67 9.95 14.85
N TYR A 152 13.28 9.12 14.00
CA TYR A 152 14.06 7.94 14.38
C TYR A 152 15.41 7.94 13.65
N PRO A 153 16.36 8.81 14.05
CA PRO A 153 17.61 9.01 13.31
C PRO A 153 18.55 7.80 13.32
N ARG A 154 18.33 6.83 14.21
CA ARG A 154 19.14 5.61 14.35
C ARG A 154 18.52 4.40 13.66
N LEU A 155 17.44 4.57 12.90
CA LEU A 155 16.70 3.43 12.35
C LEU A 155 17.53 2.65 11.32
N PRO A 156 17.68 1.32 11.46
CA PRO A 156 18.32 0.46 10.47
C PRO A 156 17.70 0.62 9.08
N MET A 157 18.51 0.52 8.02
CA MET A 157 18.04 0.83 6.66
C MET A 157 16.97 -0.16 6.17
N THR A 158 17.09 -1.44 6.56
CA THR A 158 16.07 -2.47 6.28
C THR A 158 14.70 -2.11 6.86
N ILE A 159 14.70 -1.58 8.08
CA ILE A 159 13.50 -1.22 8.81
C ILE A 159 12.95 0.11 8.30
N ASN A 160 13.83 1.04 7.90
CA ASN A 160 13.41 2.27 7.24
C ASN A 160 12.64 1.97 5.95
N PHE A 161 13.15 1.09 5.08
CA PHE A 161 12.40 0.64 3.88
C PHE A 161 11.06 -0.01 4.23
N ALA A 162 11.03 -0.88 5.25
CA ALA A 162 9.78 -1.52 5.69
C ALA A 162 8.78 -0.50 6.27
N ALA A 163 9.26 0.49 7.01
CA ALA A 163 8.45 1.57 7.58
C ALA A 163 7.92 2.49 6.47
N MET A 164 8.76 2.89 5.52
CA MET A 164 8.36 3.63 4.32
C MET A 164 7.29 2.87 3.55
N LYS A 165 7.42 1.54 3.38
CA LYS A 165 6.40 0.70 2.76
C LYS A 165 5.12 0.61 3.60
N GLY A 166 5.23 0.56 4.92
CA GLY A 166 4.08 0.57 5.84
C GLY A 166 3.27 1.88 5.79
N TYR A 167 3.92 3.01 5.50
CA TYR A 167 3.27 4.29 5.32
C TYR A 167 2.83 4.55 3.86
N ALA A 168 3.75 4.53 2.91
CA ALA A 168 3.53 4.96 1.53
C ALA A 168 3.44 3.80 0.50
N GLY A 169 3.48 2.55 0.96
CA GLY A 169 3.36 1.37 0.11
C GLY A 169 1.93 1.13 -0.40
N VAL A 170 1.82 0.31 -1.44
CA VAL A 170 0.54 -0.06 -2.08
C VAL A 170 -0.53 -0.56 -1.08
N PRO A 171 -0.26 -1.52 -0.18
CA PRO A 171 -1.30 -2.03 0.73
C PRO A 171 -1.79 -0.96 1.72
N ALA A 172 -0.89 -0.08 2.17
CA ALA A 172 -1.21 1.02 3.06
C ALA A 172 -2.13 2.05 2.39
N LEU A 173 -1.80 2.43 1.15
CA LEU A 173 -2.61 3.39 0.39
C LEU A 173 -3.93 2.81 -0.08
N HIS A 174 -4.01 1.50 -0.36
CA HIS A 174 -5.28 0.84 -0.63
C HIS A 174 -6.26 0.97 0.55
N GLN A 175 -5.78 0.76 1.79
CA GLN A 175 -6.60 0.97 3.00
C GLN A 175 -7.05 2.43 3.14
N VAL A 176 -6.19 3.39 2.81
CA VAL A 176 -6.54 4.83 2.80
C VAL A 176 -7.63 5.12 1.77
N ALA A 177 -7.50 4.61 0.54
CA ALA A 177 -8.50 4.77 -0.51
C ALA A 177 -9.86 4.19 -0.11
N ARG A 178 -9.86 2.99 0.50
CA ARG A 178 -11.06 2.36 1.04
C ARG A 178 -11.67 3.17 2.18
N ALA A 179 -10.85 3.72 3.08
CA ALA A 179 -11.32 4.59 4.16
C ALA A 179 -11.96 5.89 3.63
N TRP A 180 -11.50 6.39 2.48
CA TRP A 180 -12.13 7.52 1.79
C TRP A 180 -13.46 7.16 1.11
N GLY A 181 -13.86 5.88 1.11
CA GLY A 181 -15.10 5.42 0.50
C GLY A 181 -15.06 5.43 -1.03
N VAL A 182 -13.89 5.15 -1.62
CA VAL A 182 -13.75 5.00 -3.07
C VAL A 182 -14.18 3.60 -3.47
N GLU A 183 -15.09 3.55 -4.44
CA GLU A 183 -15.63 2.31 -5.00
C GLU A 183 -15.00 2.06 -6.38
N ALA A 184 -14.69 0.79 -6.67
CA ALA A 184 -14.25 0.36 -7.99
C ALA A 184 -15.44 0.24 -8.95
N ALA A 185 -15.24 0.64 -10.20
CA ALA A 185 -16.12 0.29 -11.30
C ALA A 185 -15.95 -1.20 -11.66
N ALA A 186 -17.03 -1.84 -12.11
CA ALA A 186 -16.97 -3.24 -12.53
C ALA A 186 -16.14 -3.43 -13.81
N ALA A 187 -16.25 -2.48 -14.74
CA ALA A 187 -15.46 -2.39 -15.96
C ALA A 187 -15.26 -0.91 -16.31
N PRO A 188 -14.13 -0.53 -16.96
CA PRO A 188 -13.93 0.82 -17.45
C PRO A 188 -14.82 1.09 -18.68
N GLY A 189 -15.32 2.32 -18.81
CA GLY A 189 -16.15 2.73 -19.94
C GLY A 189 -16.78 4.11 -19.79
N GLU A 190 -17.33 4.61 -20.89
CA GLU A 190 -17.97 5.93 -20.98
C GLU A 190 -19.23 6.05 -20.13
N GLU A 191 -20.02 4.98 -20.00
CA GLU A 191 -21.28 4.99 -19.25
C GLU A 191 -21.10 5.15 -17.73
N VAL A 192 -19.92 4.85 -17.22
CA VAL A 192 -19.63 4.78 -15.78
C VAL A 192 -19.63 6.19 -15.18
N ASP A 193 -20.16 6.31 -13.96
CA ASP A 193 -20.05 7.56 -13.20
C ASP A 193 -18.56 7.88 -12.94
N PRO A 194 -18.07 9.08 -13.31
CA PRO A 194 -16.69 9.48 -13.05
C PRO A 194 -16.28 9.50 -11.56
N GLY A 195 -17.22 9.35 -10.62
CA GLY A 195 -16.95 9.16 -9.20
C GLY A 195 -16.55 7.75 -8.77
N LEU A 196 -16.45 6.80 -9.71
CA LEU A 196 -15.95 5.44 -9.48
C LEU A 196 -14.51 5.31 -9.98
N LEU A 197 -13.69 4.51 -9.29
CA LEU A 197 -12.33 4.19 -9.73
C LEU A 197 -12.40 3.22 -10.91
N GLN A 198 -11.85 3.63 -12.05
CA GLN A 198 -11.86 2.86 -13.29
C GLN A 198 -10.48 2.30 -13.56
N TYR A 199 -10.38 0.98 -13.66
CA TYR A 199 -9.18 0.25 -14.07
C TYR A 199 -9.59 -0.97 -14.87
N ALA A 200 -8.72 -1.45 -15.75
CA ALA A 200 -8.92 -2.70 -16.47
C ALA A 200 -8.25 -3.83 -15.69
N THR A 201 -8.98 -4.93 -15.47
CA THR A 201 -8.43 -6.12 -14.80
C THR A 201 -7.45 -6.87 -15.69
N ASP A 202 -7.68 -6.84 -17.00
CA ASP A 202 -6.90 -7.60 -17.98
C ASP A 202 -5.53 -6.98 -18.24
N ARG A 203 -5.39 -5.67 -17.98
CA ARG A 203 -4.17 -4.90 -18.22
C ARG A 203 -3.59 -4.46 -16.89
N PRO A 204 -2.34 -4.79 -16.58
CA PRO A 204 -1.73 -4.32 -15.36
C PRO A 204 -1.56 -2.81 -15.39
N THR A 205 -1.81 -2.18 -14.25
CA THR A 205 -1.62 -0.75 -14.05
C THR A 205 -0.18 -0.35 -14.28
N VAL A 206 0.05 0.54 -15.27
CA VAL A 206 1.37 1.10 -15.55
C VAL A 206 1.57 2.35 -14.70
N MET A 207 2.39 2.29 -13.65
CA MET A 207 2.92 3.51 -13.04
C MET A 207 4.00 4.08 -13.96
N MET A 208 3.93 5.38 -14.26
CA MET A 208 5.04 6.05 -14.95
C MET A 208 6.28 6.06 -14.05
N ASN A 209 7.42 5.67 -14.65
CA ASN A 209 8.80 5.77 -14.18
C ASN A 209 9.01 5.72 -12.66
N LYS A 210 9.32 4.52 -12.15
CA LYS A 210 9.88 4.38 -10.79
C LYS A 210 11.33 4.86 -10.79
N TRP A 211 11.74 5.58 -9.75
CA TRP A 211 13.17 5.82 -9.52
C TRP A 211 13.88 4.49 -9.25
N GLY A 212 15.12 4.40 -9.69
CA GLY A 212 15.94 3.20 -9.63
C GLY A 212 16.34 2.69 -11.02
N TYR A 213 17.27 1.75 -11.05
CA TYR A 213 17.83 1.21 -12.28
C TYR A 213 17.74 -0.31 -12.26
N VAL A 214 17.35 -0.90 -13.39
CA VAL A 214 17.36 -2.36 -13.53
C VAL A 214 18.80 -2.84 -13.50
N ARG A 215 19.10 -3.70 -12.51
CA ARG A 215 20.41 -4.34 -12.34
C ARG A 215 20.74 -5.23 -13.53
N ALA A 216 22.01 -5.23 -13.94
CA ALA A 216 22.48 -6.11 -15.01
C ALA A 216 22.30 -7.58 -14.62
N GLU A 217 22.60 -7.89 -13.36
CA GLU A 217 22.53 -9.21 -12.74
C GLU A 217 21.13 -9.59 -12.22
N SER A 218 20.06 -8.88 -12.62
CA SER A 218 18.71 -9.10 -12.09
C SER A 218 18.19 -10.53 -12.32
N LYS A 219 18.52 -11.14 -13.46
CA LYS A 219 18.13 -12.51 -13.80
C LYS A 219 18.87 -13.53 -12.94
N GLU A 220 20.17 -13.33 -12.77
CA GLU A 220 21.06 -14.17 -11.99
C GLU A 220 20.72 -14.08 -10.50
N LEU A 221 20.31 -12.91 -10.01
CA LEU A 221 19.86 -12.73 -8.64
C LEU A 221 18.62 -13.58 -8.32
N VAL A 222 17.63 -13.59 -9.22
CA VAL A 222 16.41 -14.38 -9.04
C VAL A 222 16.69 -15.86 -9.19
N LYS A 223 17.44 -16.25 -10.23
CA LYS A 223 17.72 -17.66 -10.57
C LYS A 223 18.67 -18.33 -9.57
N TYR A 224 19.78 -17.67 -9.25
CA TYR A 224 20.87 -18.25 -8.45
C TYR A 224 20.92 -17.70 -7.02
N LYS A 225 19.97 -16.85 -6.62
CA LYS A 225 19.89 -16.26 -5.27
C LYS A 225 21.19 -15.54 -4.87
N TRP A 226 21.80 -14.83 -5.82
CA TRP A 226 23.00 -14.04 -5.56
C TRP A 226 22.76 -12.99 -4.47
N ARG A 227 23.83 -12.65 -3.72
CA ARG A 227 23.74 -11.70 -2.61
C ARG A 227 23.43 -10.30 -3.13
N ARG A 228 22.36 -9.69 -2.59
CA ARG A 228 22.03 -8.27 -2.77
C ARG A 228 22.46 -7.43 -1.56
N GLY A 229 23.45 -6.56 -1.73
CA GLY A 229 23.93 -5.67 -0.67
C GLY A 229 22.96 -4.52 -0.33
N MET A 230 22.89 -4.12 0.94
CA MET A 230 21.97 -3.07 1.42
C MET A 230 22.27 -1.69 0.86
N SER A 231 23.54 -1.27 0.83
CA SER A 231 23.95 0.03 0.26
C SER A 231 23.53 0.19 -1.19
N SER A 232 23.66 -0.88 -1.98
CA SER A 232 23.25 -0.87 -3.39
C SER A 232 21.74 -0.67 -3.58
N ARG A 233 20.90 -1.01 -2.60
CA ARG A 233 19.43 -0.88 -2.74
C ARG A 233 18.98 0.57 -2.81
N ILE A 234 19.71 1.48 -2.17
CA ILE A 234 19.39 2.92 -2.15
C ILE A 234 19.40 3.51 -3.57
N LEU A 235 20.27 3.00 -4.45
CA LEU A 235 20.49 3.55 -5.79
C LEU A 235 19.74 2.76 -6.87
N TYR A 236 19.81 1.43 -6.84
CA TYR A 236 19.27 0.59 -7.92
C TYR A 236 17.80 0.20 -7.72
N ASP A 237 17.36 0.01 -6.47
CA ASP A 237 16.04 -0.55 -6.19
C ASP A 237 14.97 0.58 -6.07
N ASP A 238 13.69 0.20 -6.01
CA ASP A 238 12.57 1.12 -5.76
C ASP A 238 12.75 1.81 -4.38
N PRO A 239 12.19 3.01 -4.12
CA PRO A 239 12.10 3.66 -2.81
C PRO A 239 11.78 2.77 -1.58
N PHE A 240 11.22 1.58 -1.79
CA PHE A 240 10.93 0.61 -0.73
C PHE A 240 11.97 -0.54 -0.61
N GLY A 241 13.10 -0.47 -1.33
CA GLY A 241 14.15 -1.49 -1.36
C GLY A 241 13.81 -2.74 -2.20
N GLU A 242 12.79 -2.65 -3.06
CA GLU A 242 12.33 -3.72 -3.94
C GLU A 242 13.01 -3.67 -5.30
N MET A 243 13.43 -4.83 -5.81
CA MET A 243 14.19 -4.88 -7.05
C MET A 243 13.30 -4.55 -8.25
N LEU A 244 13.78 -3.67 -9.13
CA LEU A 244 13.17 -3.43 -10.42
C LEU A 244 13.58 -4.57 -11.39
N SER A 245 12.60 -5.30 -11.93
CA SER A 245 12.86 -6.30 -12.97
C SER A 245 12.32 -5.84 -14.31
N LYS A 246 13.13 -6.03 -15.37
CA LYS A 246 12.68 -5.86 -16.77
C LYS A 246 11.50 -6.77 -17.08
N GLU A 247 11.48 -7.97 -16.49
CA GLU A 247 10.43 -8.96 -16.68
C GLU A 247 9.12 -8.55 -16.01
N ALA A 248 9.10 -7.86 -14.86
CA ALA A 248 7.83 -7.33 -14.33
C ALA A 248 7.27 -6.21 -15.24
N ALA A 249 8.12 -5.34 -15.77
CA ALA A 249 7.71 -4.30 -16.72
C ALA A 249 7.30 -4.87 -18.09
N ALA A 250 8.01 -5.89 -18.58
CA ALA A 250 7.73 -6.55 -19.86
C ALA A 250 6.58 -7.56 -19.77
N ALA A 251 6.42 -8.29 -18.67
CA ALA A 251 5.26 -9.15 -18.42
C ALA A 251 3.99 -8.32 -18.22
N ALA A 252 4.12 -7.11 -17.66
CA ALA A 252 3.01 -6.16 -17.62
C ALA A 252 2.57 -5.74 -19.03
N ALA A 253 3.52 -5.48 -19.94
CA ALA A 253 3.23 -5.16 -21.33
C ALA A 253 2.77 -6.37 -22.18
N ALA A 254 3.33 -7.57 -21.94
CA ALA A 254 3.03 -8.78 -22.70
C ALA A 254 1.70 -9.43 -22.31
N LYS A 255 1.29 -9.36 -21.03
CA LYS A 255 -0.05 -9.80 -20.58
C LYS A 255 -1.19 -8.99 -21.21
N ALA A 256 -0.91 -7.81 -21.77
CA ALA A 256 -1.89 -7.03 -22.52
C ALA A 256 -2.22 -7.59 -23.92
N GLN A 257 -1.47 -8.60 -24.41
CA GLN A 257 -1.59 -9.11 -25.78
C GLN A 257 -1.97 -10.60 -25.90
N ALA A 258 -2.04 -11.37 -24.80
CA ALA A 258 -2.40 -12.80 -24.86
C ALA A 258 -3.36 -13.21 -23.73
N PRO A 259 -4.56 -13.72 -24.04
CA PRO A 259 -5.43 -14.33 -23.05
C PRO A 259 -5.08 -15.81 -22.95
N GLU A 260 -4.14 -16.18 -22.09
CA GLU A 260 -3.90 -17.61 -21.81
C GLU A 260 -4.33 -18.00 -20.40
N VAL A 261 -5.54 -18.54 -20.39
CA VAL A 261 -6.05 -19.64 -19.55
C VAL A 261 -4.96 -20.58 -19.05
N SER A 262 -4.50 -20.40 -17.81
CA SER A 262 -4.23 -21.52 -16.89
C SER A 262 -4.01 -20.99 -15.45
N ALA A 263 -4.67 -21.65 -14.49
CA ALA A 263 -4.67 -21.41 -13.04
C ALA A 263 -5.65 -20.34 -12.50
N GLU A 264 -6.88 -20.77 -12.22
CA GLU A 264 -7.93 -20.00 -11.50
C GLU A 264 -7.53 -19.49 -10.10
N ARG A 265 -6.46 -20.02 -9.50
CA ARG A 265 -5.90 -19.49 -8.23
C ARG A 265 -5.02 -18.26 -8.47
N ASN A 266 -4.28 -18.25 -9.58
CA ASN A 266 -3.39 -17.15 -9.92
C ASN A 266 -4.16 -15.93 -10.45
N THR A 267 -5.33 -16.14 -11.06
CA THR A 267 -6.16 -15.02 -11.53
C THR A 267 -6.68 -14.16 -10.38
N LYS A 268 -7.17 -14.76 -9.29
CA LYS A 268 -7.66 -14.00 -8.13
C LYS A 268 -6.58 -13.14 -7.48
N GLU A 269 -5.38 -13.69 -7.28
CA GLU A 269 -4.25 -12.96 -6.70
C GLU A 269 -3.81 -11.81 -7.61
N VAL A 270 -3.72 -12.04 -8.93
CA VAL A 270 -3.39 -10.98 -9.90
C VAL A 270 -4.46 -9.88 -9.94
N MET A 271 -5.75 -10.25 -9.86
CA MET A 271 -6.85 -9.29 -9.80
C MET A 271 -6.76 -8.40 -8.55
N GLU A 272 -6.49 -9.00 -7.38
CA GLU A 272 -6.35 -8.28 -6.11
C GLU A 272 -5.14 -7.33 -6.13
N GLU A 273 -4.04 -7.74 -6.76
CA GLU A 273 -2.86 -6.89 -6.96
C GLU A 273 -3.14 -5.68 -7.87
N VAL A 274 -3.93 -5.84 -8.94
CA VAL A 274 -4.28 -4.72 -9.84
C VAL A 274 -5.20 -3.72 -9.13
N GLU A 275 -6.22 -4.19 -8.44
CA GLU A 275 -7.15 -3.33 -7.68
C GLU A 275 -6.40 -2.52 -6.60
N THR A 276 -5.58 -3.20 -5.80
CA THR A 276 -4.80 -2.55 -4.74
C THR A 276 -3.83 -1.51 -5.30
N THR A 277 -3.24 -1.79 -6.46
CA THR A 277 -2.36 -0.86 -7.18
C THR A 277 -3.11 0.35 -7.71
N ALA A 278 -4.28 0.16 -8.33
CA ALA A 278 -5.12 1.25 -8.84
C ALA A 278 -5.59 2.19 -7.71
N HIS A 279 -6.00 1.62 -6.57
CA HIS A 279 -6.35 2.40 -5.38
C HIS A 279 -5.18 3.22 -4.85
N ALA A 280 -3.99 2.62 -4.79
CA ALA A 280 -2.78 3.33 -4.35
C ALA A 280 -2.41 4.48 -5.30
N ASN A 281 -2.57 4.29 -6.60
CA ASN A 281 -2.32 5.32 -7.61
C ASN A 281 -3.31 6.47 -7.54
N PHE A 282 -4.59 6.18 -7.29
CA PHE A 282 -5.59 7.21 -7.04
C PHE A 282 -5.20 8.10 -5.85
N VAL A 283 -4.80 7.52 -4.72
CA VAL A 283 -4.37 8.30 -3.53
C VAL A 283 -3.17 9.19 -3.86
N ARG A 284 -2.18 8.64 -4.58
CA ARG A 284 -1.03 9.43 -5.05
C ARG A 284 -1.47 10.54 -6.01
N ALA A 285 -2.39 10.26 -6.93
CA ALA A 285 -2.90 11.23 -7.89
C ALA A 285 -3.66 12.38 -7.20
N VAL A 286 -4.42 12.11 -6.13
CA VAL A 286 -5.05 13.15 -5.31
C VAL A 286 -4.02 14.06 -4.67
N ILE A 287 -2.95 13.49 -4.09
CA ILE A 287 -1.84 14.28 -3.52
C ILE A 287 -1.18 15.15 -4.60
N GLY A 288 -0.95 14.59 -5.79
CA GLY A 288 -0.41 15.32 -6.93
C GLY A 288 -1.33 16.45 -7.39
N ALA A 289 -2.65 16.22 -7.43
CA ALA A 289 -3.63 17.25 -7.76
C ALA A 289 -3.65 18.38 -6.72
N ILE A 290 -3.59 18.05 -5.42
CA ILE A 290 -3.52 19.05 -4.35
C ILE A 290 -2.27 19.92 -4.52
N TYR A 291 -1.11 19.31 -4.79
CA TYR A 291 0.13 20.04 -5.03
C TYR A 291 0.03 21.02 -6.21
N LEU A 292 -0.60 20.62 -7.31
CA LEU A 292 -0.72 21.46 -8.51
C LEU A 292 -1.65 22.67 -8.33
N TYR A 293 -2.71 22.55 -7.50
CA TYR A 293 -3.72 23.60 -7.36
C TYR A 293 -3.64 24.39 -6.04
N CYS A 294 -3.09 23.80 -4.97
CA CYS A 294 -3.11 24.34 -3.61
C CYS A 294 -1.72 24.50 -2.99
N ASP A 295 -0.66 24.35 -3.79
CA ASP A 295 0.74 24.52 -3.41
C ASP A 295 1.31 23.41 -2.51
N ARG A 296 2.60 23.55 -2.18
CA ARG A 296 3.39 22.55 -1.44
C ARG A 296 2.90 22.33 -0.01
N GLU A 297 2.55 23.40 0.70
CA GLU A 297 2.18 23.35 2.11
C GLU A 297 0.86 22.59 2.32
N ALA A 298 -0.12 22.82 1.43
CA ALA A 298 -1.38 22.07 1.46
C ALA A 298 -1.15 20.58 1.22
N ALA A 299 -0.27 20.21 0.27
CA ALA A 299 0.06 18.81 0.02
C ALA A 299 0.74 18.16 1.23
N LYS A 300 1.68 18.85 1.88
CA LYS A 300 2.34 18.38 3.11
C LYS A 300 1.35 18.20 4.26
N ALA A 301 0.46 19.17 4.49
CA ALA A 301 -0.57 19.08 5.52
C ALA A 301 -1.55 17.91 5.26
N PHE A 302 -1.90 17.69 3.98
CA PHE A 302 -2.74 16.57 3.57
C PHE A 302 -2.07 15.20 3.82
N ILE A 303 -0.78 15.07 3.46
CA ILE A 303 0.00 13.85 3.73
C ILE A 303 0.13 13.59 5.25
N LYS A 304 0.40 14.64 6.04
CA LYS A 304 0.51 14.54 7.50
C LYS A 304 -0.80 14.06 8.14
N SER A 305 -1.94 14.60 7.70
CA SER A 305 -3.27 14.29 8.25
C SER A 305 -3.82 12.92 7.84
N HIS A 306 -3.56 12.45 6.61
CA HIS A 306 -4.16 11.20 6.09
C HIS A 306 -3.21 10.01 6.10
N VAL A 307 -1.91 10.22 5.86
CA VAL A 307 -0.95 9.12 5.73
C VAL A 307 -0.13 8.95 7.00
N LEU A 308 0.50 10.02 7.51
CA LEU A 308 1.40 9.96 8.67
C LEU A 308 0.67 9.92 10.01
N SER A 309 -0.61 10.26 10.04
CA SER A 309 -1.46 10.16 11.25
C SER A 309 -1.72 8.72 11.69
N ARG A 310 -1.47 7.73 10.81
CA ARG A 310 -1.64 6.31 11.12
C ARG A 310 -0.55 5.82 12.05
N ARG A 311 -0.89 4.88 12.93
CA ARG A 311 0.06 4.31 13.90
C ARG A 311 0.72 3.08 13.31
N LEU A 312 2.04 3.14 13.12
CA LEU A 312 2.88 1.99 12.77
C LEU A 312 3.78 1.61 13.95
N ASP A 313 3.64 0.38 14.45
CA ASP A 313 4.50 -0.14 15.50
C ASP A 313 5.85 -0.62 14.92
N LEU A 314 6.83 0.28 14.92
CA LEU A 314 8.17 0.00 14.41
C LEU A 314 8.88 -1.12 15.18
N ALA A 315 8.57 -1.33 16.46
CA ALA A 315 9.23 -2.35 17.28
C ALA A 315 8.94 -3.78 16.80
N ARG A 316 7.85 -3.98 16.06
CA ARG A 316 7.47 -5.26 15.42
C ARG A 316 8.21 -5.53 14.12
N LEU A 317 8.79 -4.51 13.49
CA LEU A 317 9.53 -4.66 12.23
C LEU A 317 10.96 -5.19 12.44
N PHE A 318 11.47 -5.16 13.68
CA PHE A 318 12.81 -5.64 14.01
C PHE A 318 12.87 -7.16 14.06
N GLU A 319 13.78 -7.73 13.29
CA GLU A 319 14.19 -9.14 13.37
C GLU A 319 15.71 -9.20 13.58
N PHE A 320 16.14 -9.78 14.70
CA PHE A 320 17.56 -9.93 15.03
C PHE A 320 17.99 -11.39 14.90
N LYS A 321 19.08 -11.62 14.16
CA LYS A 321 19.67 -12.97 14.05
C LYS A 321 20.49 -13.33 15.28
N LEU A 322 21.41 -12.45 15.69
CA LEU A 322 22.35 -12.66 16.80
C LEU A 322 22.47 -11.38 17.66
N PRO A 323 21.44 -11.05 18.46
CA PRO A 323 21.39 -9.76 19.15
C PRO A 323 22.48 -9.57 20.20
N THR A 324 22.97 -10.64 20.82
CA THR A 324 24.06 -10.57 21.82
C THR A 324 25.38 -10.12 21.20
N ARG A 325 25.71 -10.64 20.01
CA ARG A 325 26.94 -10.27 19.28
C ARG A 325 26.87 -8.81 18.80
N GLU A 326 25.72 -8.42 18.28
CA GLU A 326 25.47 -7.05 17.83
C GLU A 326 25.55 -6.06 18.99
N LEU A 327 24.98 -6.40 20.16
CA LEU A 327 25.07 -5.57 21.35
C LEU A 327 26.49 -5.40 21.88
N VAL A 328 27.30 -6.46 21.89
CA VAL A 328 28.72 -6.36 22.27
C VAL A 328 29.47 -5.41 21.34
N ARG A 329 29.20 -5.50 20.02
CA ARG A 329 29.82 -4.59 19.04
C ARG A 329 29.32 -3.16 19.19
N LEU A 330 28.04 -2.96 19.53
CA LEU A 330 27.50 -1.64 19.86
C LEU A 330 28.23 -1.03 21.06
N CYS A 331 28.33 -1.78 22.17
CA CYS A 331 29.05 -1.31 23.35
C CYS A 331 30.52 -0.99 23.05
N ALA A 332 31.20 -1.82 22.26
CA ALA A 332 32.58 -1.55 21.85
C ALA A 332 32.70 -0.30 20.97
N ARG A 333 31.74 -0.07 20.06
CA ARG A 333 31.71 1.11 19.18
C ARG A 333 31.51 2.42 19.96
N GLU A 334 30.60 2.41 20.92
CA GLU A 334 30.27 3.57 21.74
C GLU A 334 31.19 3.73 22.97
N ASN A 335 32.22 2.90 23.11
CA ASN A 335 33.14 2.86 24.26
C ASN A 335 32.45 2.62 25.62
N PHE A 336 31.38 1.84 25.64
CA PHE A 336 30.75 1.38 26.87
C PHE A 336 31.47 0.16 27.43
N GLU A 337 31.33 -0.06 28.74
CA GLU A 337 31.79 -1.31 29.37
C GLU A 337 31.08 -2.53 28.73
N PRO A 338 31.76 -3.68 28.62
CA PRO A 338 31.19 -4.85 27.98
C PRO A 338 29.88 -5.28 28.66
N PRO A 339 28.83 -5.60 27.88
CA PRO A 339 27.51 -5.88 28.44
C PRO A 339 27.50 -7.22 29.18
N VAL A 340 27.06 -7.22 30.44
CA VAL A 340 26.93 -8.40 31.29
C VAL A 340 25.46 -8.65 31.62
N ALA A 341 24.99 -9.87 31.34
CA ALA A 341 23.64 -10.30 31.68
C ALA A 341 23.56 -10.72 33.16
N ARG A 342 22.62 -10.15 33.92
CA ARG A 342 22.35 -10.45 35.33
C ARG A 342 20.91 -10.92 35.49
N LEU A 343 20.69 -11.94 36.32
CA LEU A 343 19.35 -12.38 36.69
C LEU A 343 18.76 -11.41 37.71
N LEU A 344 17.60 -10.83 37.41
CA LEU A 344 16.91 -9.88 38.28
C LEU A 344 15.92 -10.58 39.20
N SER A 345 15.08 -11.42 38.61
CA SER A 345 14.11 -12.23 39.32
C SER A 345 13.85 -13.52 38.55
N GLU A 346 13.42 -14.54 39.28
CA GLU A 346 13.00 -15.80 38.69
C GLU A 346 11.84 -16.40 39.45
N THR A 347 11.01 -17.14 38.74
CA THR A 347 9.89 -17.87 39.32
C THR A 347 9.67 -19.18 38.59
N GLY A 348 9.32 -20.22 39.35
CA GLY A 348 8.97 -21.53 38.81
C GLY A 348 10.10 -22.22 38.04
N ARG A 349 11.38 -22.05 38.43
CA ARG A 349 12.55 -22.61 37.72
C ARG A 349 12.42 -24.10 37.34
N MET A 350 11.86 -24.90 38.24
CA MET A 350 11.64 -26.36 38.04
C MET A 350 10.19 -26.69 37.62
N SER A 351 9.46 -25.73 37.05
CA SER A 351 8.11 -25.93 36.54
C SER A 351 8.12 -26.13 35.02
N ARG A 352 6.97 -26.51 34.44
CA ARG A 352 6.81 -26.60 32.98
C ARG A 352 6.93 -25.24 32.28
N THR A 353 6.58 -24.15 32.96
CA THR A 353 6.55 -22.80 32.41
C THR A 353 7.26 -21.84 33.37
N PRO A 354 8.60 -21.96 33.50
CA PRO A 354 9.38 -21.03 34.30
C PRO A 354 9.35 -19.64 33.65
N VAL A 355 9.59 -18.61 34.46
CA VAL A 355 9.77 -17.24 33.97
C VAL A 355 11.04 -16.68 34.56
N PHE A 356 11.98 -16.31 33.69
CA PHE A 356 13.24 -15.67 34.05
C PHE A 356 13.23 -14.23 33.55
N VAL A 357 13.60 -13.31 34.45
CA VAL A 357 13.75 -11.89 34.14
C VAL A 357 15.23 -11.54 34.20
N VAL A 358 15.80 -11.20 33.05
CA VAL A 358 17.23 -10.93 32.89
C VAL A 358 17.41 -9.47 32.48
N GLY A 359 18.32 -8.77 33.17
CA GLY A 359 18.75 -7.42 32.82
C GLY A 359 20.16 -7.44 32.24
N ILE A 360 20.39 -6.66 31.18
CA ILE A 360 21.75 -6.45 30.66
C ILE A 360 22.28 -5.13 31.19
N TYR A 361 23.48 -5.19 31.77
CA TYR A 361 24.16 -4.06 32.38
C TYR A 361 25.46 -3.76 31.65
N SER A 362 25.76 -2.48 31.45
CA SER A 362 27.10 -2.00 31.15
C SER A 362 27.60 -1.25 32.38
N GLY A 363 28.53 -1.85 33.11
CA GLY A 363 28.94 -1.42 34.44
C GLY A 363 27.80 -1.40 35.46
N ARG A 364 27.30 -0.19 35.74
CA ARG A 364 26.19 0.07 36.69
C ARG A 364 24.87 0.35 35.98
N ASP A 365 24.90 0.73 34.71
CA ASP A 365 23.72 1.18 33.98
C ASP A 365 23.01 -0.03 33.37
N LYS A 366 21.69 -0.11 33.59
CA LYS A 366 20.83 -1.13 33.01
C LYS A 366 20.42 -0.69 31.61
N LEU A 367 20.95 -1.34 30.59
CA LEU A 367 20.66 -1.02 29.19
C LEU A 367 19.29 -1.56 28.74
N GLY A 368 18.93 -2.75 29.23
CA GLY A 368 17.69 -3.41 28.83
C GLY A 368 17.30 -4.54 29.76
N GLU A 369 16.04 -4.96 29.64
CA GLU A 369 15.44 -6.07 30.37
C GLU A 369 14.72 -6.99 29.39
N GLY A 370 14.75 -8.29 29.66
CA GLY A 370 14.06 -9.29 28.87
C GLY A 370 13.49 -10.39 29.76
N ILE A 371 12.38 -10.94 29.29
CA ILE A 371 11.66 -12.02 29.97
C ILE A 371 11.65 -13.23 29.03
N GLY A 372 11.88 -14.41 29.57
CA GLY A 372 11.83 -15.63 28.77
C GLY A 372 11.61 -16.91 29.59
N PRO A 373 11.20 -18.00 28.92
CA PRO A 373 11.00 -19.31 29.55
C PRO A 373 12.32 -20.08 29.77
N SER A 374 13.45 -19.56 29.29
CA SER A 374 14.77 -20.10 29.59
C SER A 374 15.73 -18.95 29.83
N LEU A 375 16.83 -19.21 30.55
CA LEU A 375 17.86 -18.20 30.81
C LEU A 375 18.44 -17.65 29.51
N ASP A 376 18.62 -18.49 28.49
CA ASP A 376 19.13 -18.06 27.19
C ASP A 376 18.08 -17.26 26.40
N ALA A 377 16.81 -17.68 26.41
CA ALA A 377 15.74 -16.94 25.76
C ALA A 377 15.54 -15.55 26.40
N ALA A 378 15.56 -15.47 27.73
CA ALA A 378 15.48 -14.21 28.47
C ALA A 378 16.69 -13.31 28.16
N ARG A 379 17.90 -13.86 28.04
CA ARG A 379 19.11 -13.13 27.63
C ARG A 379 19.00 -12.57 26.21
N ILE A 380 18.54 -13.38 25.26
CA ILE A 380 18.33 -12.96 23.86
C ILE A 380 17.26 -11.87 23.78
N ALA A 381 16.16 -12.02 24.53
CA ALA A 381 15.09 -11.02 24.61
C ALA A 381 15.58 -9.70 25.24
N ALA A 382 16.42 -9.77 26.28
CA ALA A 382 16.99 -8.58 26.91
C ALA A 382 17.92 -7.85 25.94
N ALA A 383 18.72 -8.59 25.17
CA ALA A 383 19.62 -8.03 24.17
C ALA A 383 18.85 -7.38 23.01
N SER A 384 17.79 -8.03 22.52
CA SER A 384 16.96 -7.46 21.45
C SER A 384 16.21 -6.21 21.93
N ASN A 385 15.69 -6.18 23.15
CA ASN A 385 15.07 -4.98 23.72
C ASN A 385 16.07 -3.83 23.89
N CYS A 386 17.32 -4.12 24.28
CA CYS A 386 18.39 -3.14 24.33
C CYS A 386 18.68 -2.53 22.95
N LEU A 387 18.81 -3.36 21.91
CA LEU A 387 19.02 -2.89 20.54
C LEU A 387 17.82 -2.09 20.02
N LYS A 388 16.58 -2.54 20.30
CA LYS A 388 15.38 -1.78 19.96
C LYS A 388 15.38 -0.40 20.63
N ALA A 389 15.72 -0.32 21.91
CA ALA A 389 15.80 0.96 22.62
C ALA A 389 16.85 1.90 22.01
N TRP A 390 17.99 1.35 21.55
CA TRP A 390 19.02 2.13 20.84
C TRP A 390 18.51 2.67 19.49
N TYR A 391 17.93 1.79 18.66
CA TYR A 391 17.50 2.12 17.30
C TYR A 391 16.20 2.94 17.23
N LEU A 392 15.30 2.76 18.20
CA LEU A 392 14.03 3.51 18.32
C LEU A 392 14.18 4.79 19.16
N TYR A 393 15.42 5.23 19.42
CA TYR A 393 15.66 6.55 19.98
C TYR A 393 14.95 7.62 19.15
N SER A 394 14.18 8.46 19.83
CA SER A 394 13.47 9.58 19.23
C SER A 394 13.78 10.86 20.02
N PRO A 395 14.26 11.93 19.36
CA PRO A 395 14.52 13.22 20.02
C PRO A 395 13.28 13.89 20.62
N GLY A 396 12.08 13.54 20.13
CA GLY A 396 10.79 14.10 20.56
C GLY A 396 9.67 13.73 19.58
N GLU A 397 8.42 14.03 19.95
CA GLU A 397 7.27 13.85 19.04
C GLU A 397 7.23 14.95 17.97
N ASP A 398 7.47 16.20 18.40
CA ASP A 398 7.46 17.40 17.55
C ASP A 398 8.89 17.78 17.15
N VAL A 399 9.51 16.95 16.30
CA VAL A 399 10.82 17.25 15.72
C VAL A 399 10.65 18.18 14.51
N GLY A 400 11.42 19.27 14.45
CA GLY A 400 11.45 20.15 13.28
C GLY A 400 11.91 19.41 12.03
N LEU A 401 11.14 19.50 10.94
CA LEU A 401 11.46 18.83 9.68
C LEU A 401 12.25 19.79 8.78
N PRO A 402 13.19 19.28 7.95
CA PRO A 402 13.90 20.11 6.99
C PRO A 402 12.96 20.87 6.07
N SER A 403 11.82 20.27 5.69
CA SER A 403 10.83 20.94 4.85
C SER A 403 10.07 22.08 5.53
N ASP A 404 10.12 22.21 6.86
CA ASP A 404 9.55 23.37 7.58
C ASP A 404 10.36 24.65 7.32
N THR A 405 11.64 24.53 6.95
CA THR A 405 12.51 25.70 6.67
C THR A 405 12.10 26.48 5.42
N PHE A 406 11.26 25.90 4.58
CA PHE A 406 10.77 26.58 3.38
C PHE A 406 9.51 27.42 3.60
N ALA A 407 8.92 27.39 4.80
CA ALA A 407 7.82 28.28 5.16
C ALA A 407 8.34 29.71 5.37
N GLU A 408 7.52 30.71 5.07
CA GLU A 408 7.94 32.12 5.17
C GLU A 408 8.25 32.54 6.61
N ASP A 409 7.52 31.99 7.59
CA ASP A 409 7.67 32.26 9.03
C ASP A 409 8.58 31.24 9.76
N ALA A 410 9.47 30.55 9.03
CA ALA A 410 10.26 29.47 9.60
C ALA A 410 11.29 29.97 10.63
N ALA A 411 11.34 29.30 11.78
CA ALA A 411 12.41 29.50 12.75
C ALA A 411 13.78 29.09 12.16
N PRO A 412 14.89 29.67 12.66
CA PRO A 412 16.23 29.25 12.25
C PRO A 412 16.44 27.74 12.41
N TRP A 413 17.02 27.10 11.40
CA TRP A 413 17.21 25.65 11.37
C TRP A 413 18.11 25.15 12.51
N THR A 414 17.59 24.21 13.30
CA THR A 414 18.36 23.47 14.30
C THR A 414 18.86 22.16 13.69
N PRO A 415 20.18 21.88 13.69
CA PRO A 415 20.71 20.63 13.15
C PRO A 415 20.11 19.40 13.84
N LEU A 416 19.64 18.45 13.05
CA LEU A 416 19.17 17.15 13.54
C LEU A 416 20.34 16.23 13.88
N TYR A 417 20.14 15.34 14.84
CA TYR A 417 21.10 14.28 15.13
C TYR A 417 21.18 13.32 13.94
N VAL A 418 22.40 13.09 13.45
CA VAL A 418 22.69 12.15 12.36
C VAL A 418 23.48 10.98 12.95
N ASP A 419 22.93 9.77 12.84
CA ASP A 419 23.61 8.58 13.32
C ASP A 419 24.73 8.13 12.37
N ILE A 420 25.72 7.43 12.93
CA ILE A 420 26.84 6.85 12.17
C ILE A 420 26.48 5.55 11.43
N GLY A 421 25.24 5.08 11.57
CA GLY A 421 24.69 3.91 10.90
C GLY A 421 24.50 2.69 11.81
N GLU A 422 23.84 1.66 11.27
CA GLU A 422 23.53 0.43 11.99
C GLU A 422 24.79 -0.37 12.37
N VAL A 423 24.69 -1.17 13.44
CA VAL A 423 25.80 -2.02 13.88
C VAL A 423 25.84 -3.28 13.02
N ILE A 424 26.87 -3.42 12.20
CA ILE A 424 27.12 -4.63 11.42
C ILE A 424 27.90 -5.58 12.32
N SER A 425 27.39 -6.78 12.62
CA SER A 425 28.05 -7.78 13.50
C SER A 425 28.49 -9.06 12.80
#